data_AF-A0A1V5CM61-F1
#
_entry.id   AF-A0A1V5CM61-F1
#
_cell.length_a   1.000
_cell.length_b   1.000
_cell.length_c   1.000
_cell.angle_alpha   90.00
_cell.angle_beta   90.00
_cell.angle_gamma   90.00
#
_symmetry.space_group_name_H-M   'P 1'
#
loop_
_entity.id
_entity.type
_entity.pdbx_description
1 polymer ?
#
loop_
_entity_poly.entity_id
_entity_poly.type
_entity_poly.pdbx_seq_one_letter_code
_entity_poly.pdbx_strand_id
1 'polypeptide(L)'
;MSTMLIEDEKFVRIYNSLRLMDSGGSGLASIWNYPEGWTESLYAHFKSFVQDLRTANINAYNERYEENEPARILSFKEGFSYGPIDLIKALRSISYNIDDQDVNGCAVLLEKLINYVMWQYISDTLEYQQSMAW
;
A
#
# COMPACT_ATOMS: atom_id res chain seq x y z
N MET A 1 -8.24 26.01 8.01
CA MET A 1 -7.53 25.30 6.92
C MET A 1 -7.79 23.82 7.09
N SER A 2 -8.07 23.09 6.01
CA SER A 2 -8.53 21.69 6.05
C SER A 2 -7.48 20.80 5.38
N THR A 3 -6.60 20.19 6.17
CA THR A 3 -5.44 19.39 5.72
C THR A 3 -5.66 17.88 5.78
N MET A 4 -6.90 17.43 6.03
CA MET A 4 -7.14 16.11 6.63
C MET A 4 -8.03 15.17 5.80
N LEU A 5 -7.90 15.14 4.46
CA LEU A 5 -8.79 14.32 3.62
C LEU A 5 -8.04 13.47 2.57
N ILE A 6 -6.96 13.99 2.00
CA ILE A 6 -6.27 13.36 0.86
C ILE A 6 -5.45 12.12 1.29
N GLU A 7 -4.88 12.13 2.49
CA GLU A 7 -4.05 11.00 2.97
C GLU A 7 -4.88 9.75 3.24
N ASP A 8 -6.04 9.89 3.87
CA ASP A 8 -6.91 8.74 4.19
C ASP A 8 -7.54 8.12 2.94
N GLU A 9 -7.91 8.94 1.95
CA GLU A 9 -8.38 8.46 0.65
C GLU A 9 -7.32 7.57 -0.01
N LYS A 10 -6.04 7.96 0.03
CA LYS A 10 -4.92 7.18 -0.53
C LYS A 10 -4.89 5.75 0.04
N PHE A 11 -4.99 5.59 1.36
CA PHE A 11 -4.94 4.27 2.00
C PHE A 11 -6.16 3.41 1.67
N VAL A 12 -7.36 4.00 1.60
CA VAL A 12 -8.57 3.29 1.14
C VAL A 12 -8.42 2.80 -0.30
N ARG A 13 -7.87 3.64 -1.18
CA ARG A 13 -7.63 3.28 -2.59
C ARG A 13 -6.59 2.17 -2.73
N ILE A 14 -5.53 2.18 -1.90
CA ILE A 14 -4.56 1.07 -1.82
C ILE A 14 -5.24 -0.23 -1.41
N TYR A 15 -6.02 -0.22 -0.33
CA TYR A 15 -6.76 -1.41 0.12
C TYR A 15 -7.67 -1.98 -0.98
N ASN A 16 -8.44 -1.12 -1.65
CA ASN A 16 -9.32 -1.53 -2.73
C ASN A 16 -8.55 -2.13 -3.92
N SER A 17 -7.41 -1.55 -4.30
CA SER A 17 -6.54 -2.10 -5.34
C SER A 17 -5.98 -3.47 -4.99
N LEU A 18 -5.53 -3.68 -3.75
CA LEU A 18 -5.02 -4.98 -3.31
C LEU A 18 -6.10 -6.08 -3.37
N ARG A 19 -7.34 -5.75 -2.98
CA ARG A 19 -8.47 -6.68 -3.08
C ARG A 19 -8.79 -7.08 -4.52
N LEU A 20 -8.78 -6.10 -5.43
CA LEU A 20 -9.03 -6.37 -6.85
C LEU A 20 -7.92 -7.24 -7.45
N MET A 21 -6.66 -6.97 -7.11
CA MET A 21 -5.52 -7.73 -7.61
C MET A 21 -5.55 -9.19 -7.13
N ASP A 22 -5.89 -9.43 -5.86
CA ASP A 22 -6.04 -10.80 -5.33
C ASP A 22 -7.19 -11.57 -5.99
N SER A 23 -8.30 -10.88 -6.30
CA SER A 23 -9.43 -11.51 -7.00
C SER A 23 -9.10 -12.01 -8.42
N GLY A 24 -7.97 -11.57 -8.99
CA GLY A 24 -7.45 -12.02 -10.28
C GLY A 24 -6.46 -13.20 -10.21
N GLY A 25 -6.06 -13.66 -9.02
CA GLY A 25 -5.13 -14.78 -8.85
C GLY A 25 -4.26 -14.62 -7.60
N SER A 26 -4.04 -15.75 -6.91
CA SER A 26 -3.48 -15.91 -5.55
C SER A 26 -2.05 -15.40 -5.30
N GLY A 27 -1.46 -14.62 -6.21
CA GLY A 27 -0.04 -14.23 -6.13
C GLY A 27 0.29 -13.37 -4.91
N LEU A 28 -0.67 -12.57 -4.41
CA LEU A 28 -0.48 -11.76 -3.21
C LEU A 28 -0.36 -12.59 -1.92
N ALA A 29 -0.95 -13.78 -1.85
CA ALA A 29 -0.79 -14.67 -0.69
C ALA A 29 0.68 -15.07 -0.45
N SER A 30 1.47 -15.19 -1.51
CA SER A 30 2.90 -15.53 -1.42
C SER A 30 3.72 -14.46 -0.71
N ILE A 31 3.34 -13.17 -0.85
CA ILE A 31 4.03 -12.04 -0.22
C ILE A 31 3.85 -12.07 1.30
N TRP A 32 2.66 -12.47 1.75
CA TRP A 32 2.31 -12.61 3.16
C TRP A 32 2.77 -13.95 3.76
N ASN A 33 3.53 -14.76 3.00
CA ASN A 33 3.93 -16.11 3.40
C ASN A 33 2.75 -16.95 3.92
N TYR A 34 1.58 -16.81 3.29
CA TYR A 34 0.32 -17.37 3.79
C TYR A 34 0.44 -18.90 3.93
N PRO A 35 0.56 -19.45 5.15
CA PRO A 35 0.62 -20.89 5.31
C PRO A 35 -0.78 -21.47 5.14
N GLU A 36 -0.87 -22.70 4.64
CA GLU A 36 -2.13 -23.44 4.72
C GLU A 36 -2.59 -23.50 6.19
N GLY A 37 -3.83 -23.04 6.47
CA GLY A 37 -4.47 -23.19 7.77
C GLY A 37 -4.64 -21.95 8.64
N TRP A 38 -4.39 -20.73 8.15
CA TRP A 38 -4.77 -19.51 8.87
C TRP A 38 -6.29 -19.28 8.87
N THR A 39 -6.84 -18.87 10.02
CA THR A 39 -8.28 -18.66 10.24
C THR A 39 -8.80 -17.32 9.71
N GLU A 40 -7.93 -16.33 9.54
CA GLU A 40 -8.31 -15.02 9.02
C GLU A 40 -8.25 -15.02 7.48
N SER A 41 -8.97 -14.09 6.85
CA SER A 41 -8.94 -13.93 5.39
C SER A 41 -7.78 -13.03 4.96
N LEU A 42 -7.25 -13.22 3.75
CA LEU A 42 -6.21 -12.34 3.19
C LEU A 42 -6.63 -10.86 3.17
N TYR A 43 -7.94 -10.58 3.06
CA TYR A 43 -8.49 -9.21 3.15
C TYR A 43 -8.36 -8.60 4.55
N ALA A 44 -8.42 -9.40 5.62
CA ALA A 44 -8.16 -8.92 6.98
C ALA A 44 -6.69 -8.50 7.12
N HIS A 45 -5.77 -9.27 6.53
CA HIS A 45 -4.35 -8.91 6.50
C HIS A 45 -4.07 -7.67 5.65
N PHE A 46 -4.70 -7.52 4.49
CA PHE A 46 -4.61 -6.27 3.71
C PHE A 46 -5.09 -5.07 4.51
N LYS A 47 -6.20 -5.22 5.24
CA LYS A 47 -6.75 -4.16 6.09
C LYS A 47 -5.78 -3.79 7.21
N SER A 48 -5.20 -4.79 7.89
CA SER A 48 -4.21 -4.58 8.95
C SER A 48 -2.97 -3.87 8.41
N PHE A 49 -2.40 -4.38 7.31
CA PHE A 49 -1.23 -3.80 6.67
C PHE A 49 -1.44 -2.34 6.25
N VAL A 50 -2.56 -2.04 5.59
CA VAL A 50 -2.88 -0.66 5.18
C VAL A 50 -3.04 0.27 6.39
N GLN A 51 -3.60 -0.23 7.48
CA GLN A 51 -3.72 0.53 8.72
C GLN A 51 -2.35 0.78 9.39
N ASP A 52 -1.44 -0.21 9.33
CA ASP A 52 -0.07 -0.06 9.82
C ASP A 52 0.72 0.95 8.98
N LEU A 53 0.63 0.87 7.64
CA LEU A 53 1.22 1.86 6.72
C LEU A 53 0.72 3.28 7.00
N ARG A 54 -0.59 3.42 7.25
CA ARG A 54 -1.21 4.69 7.57
C ARG A 54 -0.68 5.25 8.87
N THR A 55 -0.60 4.42 9.90
CA THR A 55 -0.06 4.79 11.21
C THR A 55 1.39 5.24 11.09
N ALA A 56 2.21 4.47 10.37
CA ALA A 56 3.62 4.79 10.15
C ALA A 56 3.79 6.11 9.38
N ASN A 57 3.00 6.34 8.31
CA ASN A 57 3.04 7.59 7.56
C ASN A 57 2.63 8.81 8.40
N ILE A 58 1.60 8.67 9.25
CA ILE A 58 1.17 9.73 10.17
C ILE A 58 2.26 10.03 11.21
N ASN A 59 2.86 9.00 11.80
CA ASN A 59 3.93 9.17 12.77
C ASN A 59 5.12 9.90 12.17
N ALA A 60 5.58 9.46 10.99
CA ALA A 60 6.68 10.10 10.28
C ALA A 60 6.37 11.56 9.90
N TYR A 61 5.12 11.86 9.55
CA TYR A 61 4.69 13.24 9.29
C TYR A 61 4.75 14.09 10.57
N ASN A 62 4.17 13.61 11.67
CA ASN A 62 4.13 14.32 12.95
C ASN A 62 5.54 14.54 13.54
N GLU A 63 6.47 13.60 13.33
CA GLU A 63 7.87 13.77 13.75
C GLU A 63 8.60 14.87 12.97
N ARG A 64 8.32 14.99 11.65
CA ARG A 64 8.99 15.97 10.78
C ARG A 64 8.47 17.39 10.93
N TYR A 65 7.21 17.53 11.35
CA TYR A 65 6.53 18.81 11.47
C TYR A 65 6.01 18.94 12.91
N GLU A 66 6.85 19.47 13.81
CA GLU A 66 6.53 19.75 15.23
C GLU A 66 5.34 20.74 15.45
N GLU A 67 4.58 21.09 14.40
CA GLU A 67 3.44 22.01 14.44
C GLU A 67 2.16 21.29 14.90
N ASN A 68 2.02 21.10 16.22
CA ASN A 68 0.81 21.15 17.07
C ASN A 68 -0.60 20.70 16.61
N GLU A 69 -0.81 20.04 15.47
CA GLU A 69 -2.08 19.39 15.13
C GLU A 69 -1.81 17.93 14.73
N PRO A 70 -2.25 16.94 15.53
CA PRO A 70 -2.15 15.54 15.13
C PRO A 70 -2.94 15.38 13.84
N ALA A 71 -2.32 14.78 12.81
CA ALA A 71 -3.07 14.27 11.68
C ALA A 71 -4.15 13.28 12.22
N ARG A 72 -5.40 13.75 12.27
CA ARG A 72 -6.61 13.01 12.66
C ARG A 72 -7.01 11.97 11.63
N ILE A 73 -7.13 10.74 12.12
CA ILE A 73 -7.73 9.61 11.45
C ILE A 73 -9.21 9.90 11.15
N LEU A 74 -9.59 10.07 9.89
CA LEU A 74 -10.98 10.07 9.44
C LEU A 74 -11.32 8.74 8.76
N SER A 75 -12.58 8.31 8.86
CA SER A 75 -13.07 7.12 8.19
C SER A 75 -13.65 7.49 6.83
N PHE A 76 -13.01 7.08 5.74
CA PHE A 76 -13.59 7.20 4.39
C PHE A 76 -14.39 5.94 4.03
N LYS A 77 -15.50 6.14 3.31
CA LYS A 77 -16.40 5.03 2.91
C LYS A 77 -16.14 4.49 1.52
N GLU A 78 -15.57 5.23 0.58
CA GLU A 78 -15.37 4.75 -0.79
C GLU A 78 -14.35 5.62 -1.54
N GLY A 79 -13.29 5.00 -2.06
CA GLY A 79 -12.35 5.61 -2.99
C GLY A 79 -12.09 4.67 -4.16
N PHE A 80 -12.02 5.21 -5.38
CA PHE A 80 -11.74 4.43 -6.60
C PHE A 80 -10.37 3.75 -6.52
N SER A 81 -10.28 2.47 -6.87
CA SER A 81 -9.01 1.74 -6.90
C SER A 81 -7.99 2.42 -7.82
N TYR A 82 -6.71 2.37 -7.45
CA TYR A 82 -5.60 2.69 -8.35
C TYR A 82 -5.45 1.64 -9.45
N GLY A 83 -5.09 2.09 -10.65
CA GLY A 83 -4.48 1.22 -11.67
C GLY A 83 -3.04 0.83 -11.27
N PRO A 84 -2.41 -0.16 -11.93
CA PRO A 84 -1.13 -0.72 -11.49
C PRO A 84 0.00 0.29 -11.31
N ILE A 85 0.20 1.21 -12.28
CA ILE A 85 1.24 2.25 -12.21
C ILE A 85 0.98 3.21 -11.05
N ASP A 86 -0.27 3.65 -10.88
CA ASP A 86 -0.63 4.59 -9.82
C ASP A 86 -0.53 3.95 -8.44
N LEU A 87 -0.81 2.65 -8.34
CA LEU A 87 -0.60 1.87 -7.13
C LEU A 87 0.89 1.82 -6.78
N ILE A 88 1.77 1.51 -7.74
CA ILE A 88 3.23 1.51 -7.52
C ILE A 88 3.71 2.89 -7.05
N LYS A 89 3.25 3.96 -7.71
CA LYS A 89 3.61 5.34 -7.31
C LYS A 89 3.13 5.67 -5.91
N ALA A 90 1.89 5.29 -5.56
CA ALA A 90 1.35 5.53 -4.23
C ALA A 90 2.13 4.78 -3.15
N LEU A 91 2.45 3.51 -3.38
CA LEU A 91 3.24 2.68 -2.45
C LEU A 91 4.68 3.20 -2.30
N ARG A 92 5.34 3.58 -3.40
CA ARG A 92 6.68 4.21 -3.37
C ARG A 92 6.68 5.56 -2.66
N SER A 93 5.64 6.37 -2.86
CA SER A 93 5.52 7.64 -2.13
C SER A 93 5.43 7.41 -0.62
N ILE A 94 4.78 6.33 -0.17
CA ILE A 94 4.70 5.96 1.24
C ILE A 94 6.04 5.43 1.73
N SER A 95 6.75 4.61 0.93
CA SER A 95 8.05 4.07 1.32
C SER A 95 9.12 5.13 1.55
N TYR A 96 9.06 6.28 0.86
CA TYR A 96 9.95 7.41 1.12
C TYR A 96 9.62 8.16 2.43
N ASN A 97 8.41 7.97 2.97
CA ASN A 97 7.97 8.64 4.18
C ASN A 97 8.17 7.78 5.43
N ILE A 98 8.00 6.47 5.34
CA ILE A 98 8.18 5.55 6.47
C ILE A 98 9.69 5.35 6.69
N ASP A 99 10.19 5.82 7.83
CA ASP A 99 11.60 5.68 8.25
C ASP A 99 11.84 4.33 8.97
N ASP A 100 13.09 4.07 9.39
CA ASP A 100 13.54 2.82 10.06
C ASP A 100 12.79 2.44 11.37
N GLN A 101 11.86 3.27 11.87
CA GLN A 101 10.94 2.93 12.97
C GLN A 101 9.80 2.00 12.51
N ASP A 102 10.17 0.90 11.86
CA ASP A 102 9.28 -0.03 11.16
C ASP A 102 8.17 -0.59 12.07
N VAL A 103 6.95 -0.05 11.96
CA VAL A 103 5.78 -0.57 12.67
C VAL A 103 5.46 -1.96 12.12
N ASN A 104 5.64 -3.00 12.93
CA ASN A 104 5.30 -4.39 12.61
C ASN A 104 5.96 -4.98 11.34
N GLY A 105 7.12 -4.48 10.88
CA GLY A 105 7.74 -5.01 9.67
C GLY A 105 7.08 -4.52 8.36
N CYS A 106 6.25 -3.47 8.44
CA CYS A 106 5.51 -2.92 7.31
C CYS A 106 6.41 -2.42 6.18
N ALA A 107 7.62 -1.91 6.46
CA ALA A 107 8.53 -1.41 5.44
C ALA A 107 9.05 -2.54 4.55
N VAL A 108 9.47 -3.66 5.16
CA VAL A 108 9.91 -4.86 4.43
C VAL A 108 8.77 -5.43 3.58
N LEU A 109 7.56 -5.47 4.14
CA LEU A 109 6.40 -6.00 3.44
C LEU A 109 5.94 -5.07 2.30
N LEU A 110 6.02 -3.76 2.51
CA LEU A 110 5.77 -2.74 1.49
C LEU A 110 6.74 -2.88 0.31
N GLU A 111 8.02 -3.09 0.58
CA GLU A 111 9.04 -3.27 -0.46
C GLU A 111 8.78 -4.54 -1.29
N LYS A 112 8.44 -5.66 -0.63
CA LYS A 112 8.04 -6.89 -1.34
C LYS A 112 6.81 -6.67 -2.21
N LEU A 113 5.81 -5.95 -1.70
CA LEU A 113 4.59 -5.63 -2.42
C LEU A 113 4.86 -4.76 -3.65
N ILE A 114 5.67 -3.70 -3.51
CA ILE A 114 6.07 -2.83 -4.62
C ILE A 114 6.76 -3.66 -5.73
N ASN A 115 7.72 -4.51 -5.35
CA ASN A 115 8.44 -5.36 -6.29
C ASN A 115 7.52 -6.37 -6.99
N TYR A 116 6.58 -6.97 -6.28
CA TYR A 116 5.60 -7.87 -6.87
C TYR A 116 4.68 -7.14 -7.88
N VAL A 117 4.12 -5.98 -7.51
CA VAL A 117 3.23 -5.23 -8.41
C VAL A 117 3.97 -4.76 -9.66
N MET A 118 5.22 -4.32 -9.52
CA MET A 118 6.08 -3.99 -10.66
C MET A 118 6.34 -5.20 -11.55
N TRP A 119 6.69 -6.34 -10.98
CA TRP A 119 6.92 -7.57 -11.73
C TRP A 119 5.67 -8.02 -12.49
N GLN A 120 4.51 -8.00 -11.85
CA GLN A 120 3.25 -8.37 -12.49
C GLN A 120 2.92 -7.40 -13.64
N TYR A 121 3.04 -6.09 -13.42
CA TYR A 121 2.83 -5.09 -14.46
C TYR A 121 3.76 -5.29 -15.67
N ILE A 122 5.06 -5.55 -15.44
CA ILE A 122 6.02 -5.81 -16.52
C ILE A 122 5.64 -7.09 -17.27
N SER A 123 5.32 -8.16 -16.54
CA SER A 123 4.97 -9.47 -17.13
C SER A 123 3.70 -9.41 -17.98
N ASP A 124 2.73 -8.60 -17.57
CA ASP A 124 1.48 -8.39 -18.30
C ASP A 124 1.64 -7.40 -19.48
N THR A 125 2.76 -6.67 -19.55
CA THR A 125 3.09 -5.78 -20.67
C THR A 125 3.70 -6.59 -21.81
N LEU A 126 3.08 -6.55 -23.01
CA LEU A 126 3.57 -7.24 -24.22
C LEU A 126 5.07 -6.98 -24.47
N GLU A 127 5.84 -8.01 -24.84
CA GLU A 127 7.31 -7.96 -25.03
C GLU A 127 7.80 -6.75 -25.87
N TYR A 128 7.04 -6.33 -26.89
CA TYR A 128 7.41 -5.18 -27.74
C TYR A 128 7.34 -3.82 -27.01
N GLN A 129 6.53 -3.69 -25.96
CA GLN A 129 6.49 -2.49 -25.13
C GLN A 129 7.56 -2.50 -24.02
N GLN A 130 8.08 -3.68 -23.66
CA GLN A 130 9.15 -3.81 -22.66
C GLN A 130 10.49 -3.24 -23.17
N SER A 131 10.78 -3.37 -24.47
CA SER A 131 12.02 -2.84 -25.08
C SER A 131 12.04 -1.32 -25.26
N MET A 132 10.88 -0.65 -25.15
CA MET A 132 10.76 0.82 -25.28
C MET A 132 10.79 1.55 -23.93
N ALA A 133 10.79 0.82 -22.82
CA ALA A 133 10.79 1.37 -21.46
C ALA A 133 12.19 1.46 -20.82
N TRP A 134 13.24 1.08 -21.56
CA TRP A 134 14.66 1.20 -21.22
C TRP A 134 15.35 2.13 -22.23
#